data_AF-A0A523MB16-F1
#
_entry.id   AF-A0A523MB16-F1
#
_cell.length_a   1.000
_cell.length_b   1.000
_cell.length_c   1.000
_cell.angle_alpha   90.00
_cell.angle_beta   90.00
_cell.angle_gamma   90.00
#
_symmetry.space_group_name_H-M   'P 1'
#
loop_
_entity.id
_entity.type
_entity.pdbx_description
1 polymer ?
#
loop_
_entity_poly.entity_id
_entity_poly.type
_entity_poly.pdbx_seq_one_letter_code
_entity_poly.pdbx_strand_id
1 'polypeptide(L)' 'MIDRVTWLRPLALVLVCWAWSFGLQAQDAYVQQWGPAVGTPLPMLDALDQEGERRQFADLTGEHGLLLFFSRSTDW' A
#
# COMPACT_ATOMS: atom_id res chain seq x y z
N MET A 1 40.54 -20.90 34.71
CA MET A 1 40.86 -21.09 33.28
C MET A 1 39.54 -20.93 32.54
N ILE A 2 39.32 -19.82 31.83
CA ILE A 2 38.05 -19.55 31.14
C ILE A 2 38.09 -20.28 29.79
N ASP A 3 37.16 -21.22 29.58
CA ASP A 3 37.12 -22.03 28.37
C ASP A 3 36.66 -21.20 27.17
N ARG A 4 37.50 -21.12 26.13
CA ARG A 4 37.26 -20.37 24.88
C ARG A 4 35.92 -20.69 24.21
N VAL A 5 35.35 -21.87 24.49
CA VAL A 5 34.07 -22.34 23.97
C VAL A 5 32.86 -21.65 24.63
N THR A 6 32.98 -21.20 25.88
CA THR A 6 31.86 -20.54 26.60
C THR A 6 31.58 -19.13 26.08
N TRP A 7 32.56 -18.48 25.47
CA TRP A 7 32.45 -17.11 24.93
C TRP A 7 31.86 -17.04 23.51
N LEU A 8 31.87 -18.15 22.77
CA LEU A 8 31.33 -18.21 21.40
C LEU A 8 29.81 -18.42 21.35
N ARG A 9 29.22 -18.95 22.43
CA ARG A 9 27.78 -19.23 22.56
C ARG A 9 26.89 -17.97 22.53
N PRO A 10 27.18 -16.88 23.26
CA PRO A 10 26.37 -15.66 23.18
C PRO A 10 26.49 -14.98 21.80
N LEU A 11 27.66 -15.05 21.15
CA LEU A 11 27.86 -14.51 19.81
C LEU A 11 27.02 -15.25 18.75
N ALA A 12 26.96 -16.58 18.82
CA ALA A 12 26.11 -17.37 17.95
C ALA A 12 24.62 -17.04 18.14
N LEU A 13 24.17 -16.84 19.38
CA LEU A 13 22.80 -16.43 19.69
C LEU A 13 22.48 -15.02 19.16
N VAL A 14 23.40 -14.07 19.31
CA VAL A 14 23.24 -12.72 18.77
C VAL A 14 23.13 -12.75 17.24
N LEU A 15 23.97 -13.55 16.56
CA LEU A 15 23.92 -13.69 15.10
C LEU A 15 22.61 -14.33 14.62
N VAL A 16 22.09 -15.33 15.35
CA VAL A 16 20.78 -15.92 15.04
C VAL A 16 19.66 -14.91 15.23
N CYS A 17 19.65 -14.17 16.35
CA CYS A 17 18.66 -13.12 16.59
C CYS A 17 18.72 -12.02 15.51
N TRP A 18 19.92 -11.61 15.09
CA TRP A 18 20.13 -10.60 14.06
C TRP A 18 19.65 -11.08 12.68
N ALA A 19 19.92 -12.34 12.33
CA ALA A 19 19.44 -12.96 11.09
C ALA A 19 17.91 -13.07 11.04
N TRP A 20 17.27 -13.31 12.20
CA TRP A 20 15.81 -13.37 12.31
C TRP A 20 15.17 -11.97 12.21
N SER A 21 15.82 -10.93 12.72
CA SER A 21 15.33 -9.55 12.59
C SER A 21 15.35 -9.03 11.14
N PHE A 22 16.27 -9.51 10.30
CA PHE A 22 16.36 -9.07 8.90
C PHE A 22 15.27 -9.66 7.99
N GLY A 23 14.73 -10.84 8.32
CA GLY A 23 13.71 -11.52 7.50
C GLY A 23 12.30 -10.95 7.60
N LEU A 24 12.07 -10.00 8.51
CA LEU A 24 10.76 -9.40 8.81
C LEU A 24 10.55 -8.05 8.12
N GLN A 25 11.20 -7.82 6.98
CA GLN A 25 10.78 -6.73 6.10
C GLN A 25 9.49 -7.14 5.38
N ALA A 26 8.35 -6.90 6.03
CA ALA A 26 7.06 -6.89 5.34
C ALA A 26 7.15 -5.82 4.25
N GLN A 27 7.36 -6.26 3.01
CA GLN A 27 7.22 -5.38 1.86
C GLN A 27 5.73 -5.05 1.78
N ASP A 28 5.35 -3.83 2.19
CA ASP A 28 4.01 -3.31 2.01
C ASP A 28 3.70 -3.25 0.51
N ALA A 29 3.25 -4.38 -0.04
CA ALA A 29 2.84 -4.52 -1.44
C ALA A 29 1.69 -3.55 -1.78
N TYR A 30 1.00 -3.04 -0.76
CA TYR A 30 -0.02 -2.00 -0.87
C TYR A 30 0.50 -0.67 -1.46
N VAL A 31 1.78 -0.34 -1.26
CA VAL A 31 2.34 0.98 -1.67
C VAL A 31 2.80 1.00 -3.14
N GLN A 32 3.07 -0.16 -3.75
CA GLN A 32 3.69 -0.21 -5.08
C GLN A 32 2.70 -0.03 -6.24
N GLN A 33 1.38 -0.03 -5.99
CA GLN A 33 0.38 0.04 -7.04
C GLN A 33 -0.59 1.21 -6.82
N TRP A 34 -0.30 2.33 -7.48
CA TRP A 34 -1.12 3.54 -7.46
C TRP A 34 -2.36 3.35 -8.34
N GLY A 35 -3.39 2.69 -7.80
CA GLY A 35 -4.68 2.52 -8.46
C GLY A 35 -4.83 1.22 -9.27
N PRO A 36 -5.95 1.07 -10.00
CA PRO A 36 -6.24 -0.13 -10.78
C PRO A 36 -5.26 -0.29 -11.94
N ALA A 37 -5.03 -1.54 -12.36
CA ALA A 37 -4.19 -1.83 -13.52
C ALA A 37 -4.79 -1.26 -14.81
N VAL A 38 -3.94 -0.90 -15.78
CA VAL A 38 -4.39 -0.46 -17.11
C VAL A 38 -5.26 -1.54 -17.76
N GLY A 39 -6.41 -1.14 -18.30
CA GLY A 39 -7.39 -2.05 -18.90
C GLY A 39 -8.38 -2.67 -17.92
N THR A 40 -8.27 -2.39 -16.62
CA THR A 40 -9.30 -2.77 -15.63
C THR A 40 -10.62 -2.08 -16.01
N PRO A 41 -11.74 -2.83 -16.12
CA PRO A 41 -13.05 -2.23 -16.34
C PRO A 41 -13.37 -1.23 -15.22
N LEU A 42 -13.78 -0.02 -15.59
CA LEU A 42 -14.19 0.98 -14.62
C LEU A 42 -15.47 0.51 -13.91
N PRO A 43 -15.56 0.59 -12.57
CA PRO A 43 -16.83 0.39 -11.88
C PRO A 43 -17.87 1.43 -12.35
N MET A 44 -19.15 1.09 -12.24
CA MET A 44 -20.23 2.01 -12.63
C MET A 44 -20.15 3.29 -11.80
N LEU A 45 -20.04 4.43 -12.48
CA LEU A 45 -20.20 5.76 -11.90
C LEU A 45 -21.58 6.27 -12.29
N ASP A 46 -22.50 6.28 -11.34
CA ASP A 46 -23.83 6.88 -11.41
C ASP A 46 -24.20 7.36 -10.00
N ALA A 47 -24.11 8.66 -9.78
CA ALA A 47 -24.41 9.28 -8.49
C ALA A 47 -24.89 10.72 -8.68
N LEU A 48 -25.48 11.31 -7.64
CA LEU A 48 -25.76 12.75 -7.61
C LEU A 48 -24.47 13.50 -7.24
N ASP A 49 -24.20 14.62 -7.90
CA ASP A 49 -23.13 15.55 -7.54
C ASP A 49 -23.54 16.46 -6.36
N GLN A 50 -22.67 17.44 -6.05
CA GLN A 50 -22.85 18.34 -4.91
C GLN A 50 -24.07 19.27 -5.11
N GLU A 51 -24.47 19.48 -6.36
CA GLU A 51 -25.60 20.29 -6.77
C GLU A 51 -26.89 19.46 -6.89
N GLY A 52 -26.80 18.13 -6.70
CA GLY A 52 -27.93 17.21 -6.81
C GLY A 52 -28.20 16.73 -8.24
N GLU A 53 -27.32 17.03 -9.19
CA GLU A 53 -27.44 16.59 -10.58
C GLU A 53 -26.88 15.18 -10.73
N ARG A 54 -27.60 14.30 -11.44
CA ARG A 54 -27.11 12.95 -11.71
C ARG A 54 -25.93 13.03 -12.69
N ARG A 55 -24.79 12.46 -12.30
CA ARG A 55 -23.59 12.34 -13.12
C ARG A 55 -23.26 10.88 -13.38
N GLN A 56 -22.92 10.60 -14.64
CA GLN A 56 -22.39 9.33 -15.09
C GLN A 56 -20.98 9.53 -15.65
N PHE A 57 -20.26 8.42 -15.88
CA PHE A 57 -18.89 8.45 -16.43
C PHE A 57 -18.79 9.29 -17.73
N ALA A 58 -19.79 9.20 -18.60
CA ALA A 58 -19.82 9.95 -19.86
C ALA A 58 -19.88 11.48 -19.65
N ASP A 59 -20.53 11.94 -18.58
CA ASP A 59 -20.65 13.37 -18.26
C ASP A 59 -19.35 13.96 -17.71
N LEU A 60 -18.49 13.10 -17.15
CA LEU A 60 -17.24 13.48 -16.50
C LEU A 60 -16.04 13.40 -17.45
N THR A 61 -16.17 12.70 -18.58
CA THR A 61 -15.06 12.44 -19.51
C THR A 61 -14.95 13.53 -20.57
N GLY A 62 -13.75 14.06 -20.79
CA GLY A 62 -13.46 15.03 -21.85
C GLY A 62 -12.52 14.49 -22.93
N GLU A 63 -12.09 15.37 -23.84
CA GLU A 63 -11.16 15.04 -24.95
C GLU A 63 -9.83 14.44 -24.48
N HIS A 64 -9.38 14.81 -23.28
CA HIS A 64 -8.13 14.35 -22.68
C HIS A 64 -8.32 13.26 -21.61
N GLY A 65 -9.53 12.68 -21.53
CA GLY A 65 -9.88 11.67 -20.52
C GLY A 65 -10.35 12.27 -19.20
N LEU A 66 -10.27 11.46 -18.14
CA LEU A 66 -10.79 11.76 -16.81
C LEU A 66 -9.77 11.33 -15.74
N LEU A 67 -9.48 12.23 -14.80
CA LEU A 67 -8.74 11.93 -13.57
C LEU A 67 -9.70 11.84 -12.39
N LEU A 68 -9.82 10.66 -11.79
CA LEU A 68 -10.60 10.46 -10.56
C LEU A 68 -9.67 10.44 -9.35
N PHE A 69 -9.89 11.38 -8.43
CA PHE A 69 -9.16 11.47 -7.18
C PHE A 69 -10.10 11.21 -6.00
N PHE A 70 -9.89 10.09 -5.31
CA PHE A 70 -10.63 9.78 -4.10
C PHE A 70 -9.91 10.38 -2.90
N SER A 71 -10.51 11.44 -2.36
CA SER A 71 -10.09 12.00 -1.06
C SER A 71 -11.11 11.60 -0.01
N ARG A 72 -10.63 11.03 1.10
CA ARG A 72 -11.42 10.87 2.31
C ARG A 72 -10.80 11.79 3.36
N SER A 73 -11.47 12.89 3.67
CA SER A 73 -11.16 13.63 4.89
C SER A 73 -11.71 12.86 6.08
N THR A 74 -10.89 12.65 7.09
CA THR A 74 -11.38 12.25 8.42
C THR A 74 -11.82 13.54 9.10
N ASP A 75 -13.12 13.80 9.12
CA ASP A 75 -13.67 14.79 10.06
C ASP A 75 -13.52 14.17 11.46
N TRP A 76 -12.86 14.89 12.38
CA TRP A 76 -12.55 14.44 13.73
C TRP A 76 -13.56 14.99 14.72
#